data_AF-A0A318J784-F1
#
_entry.id   AF-A0A318J784-F1
#
_cell.length_a   1.000
_cell.length_b   1.000
_cell.length_c   1.000
_cell.angle_alpha   90.00
_cell.angle_beta   90.00
_cell.angle_gamma   90.00
#
_symmetry.space_group_name_H-M   'P 1'
#
loop_
_entity.id
_entity.type
_entity.pdbx_description
1 polymer ?
#
loop_
_entity_poly.entity_id
_entity_poly.type
_entity_poly.pdbx_seq_one_letter_code
_entity_poly.pdbx_strand_id
1 'polypeptide(L)'
;MNTVNAQSGWTWVKQGFALFRKQPAEMLTLFFAYMFLNMTMGFIPVLGQFLPLMLLPVFAIGFMQACRQIELGQRVYPGVLLTGFRSPALPRLLVLGVLYIIAATLSILASSQVDGGAFWDFVTSQKPIDPKTLPETGLFTGMLVSGLVYIPALMAFWYASPLIVWQKMPVAKAVFYSFFAVQRAYAAFTMYGLGWIAIGVLLPTLISVLIAVIIGKAFAVMLAMMPVSIVLSTVMYCSFYPTYTDVFGKPDEENQPAA
;
A
#
# COMPACT_ATOMS: atom_id res chain seq x y z
N MET A 1 -3.14 14.30 18.38
CA MET A 1 -3.72 13.07 17.80
C MET A 1 -5.20 13.11 18.10
N ASN A 2 -6.04 13.12 17.07
CA ASN A 2 -7.48 13.08 17.27
C ASN A 2 -7.92 11.65 17.63
N THR A 3 -8.97 11.52 18.43
CA THR A 3 -9.62 10.23 18.68
C THR A 3 -10.51 9.90 17.49
N VAL A 4 -10.16 8.85 16.74
CA VAL A 4 -10.93 8.38 15.58
C VAL A 4 -11.83 7.22 15.99
N ASN A 5 -13.07 7.23 15.51
CA ASN A 5 -14.05 6.18 15.82
C ASN A 5 -14.09 5.13 14.69
N ALA A 6 -14.80 4.02 14.89
CA ALA A 6 -14.90 2.97 13.88
C ALA A 6 -15.48 3.47 12.54
N GLN A 7 -16.38 4.46 12.57
CA GLN A 7 -17.00 5.05 11.38
C GLN A 7 -16.00 5.86 10.53
N SER A 8 -14.93 6.38 11.12
CA SER A 8 -13.82 7.01 10.39
C SER A 8 -13.24 6.07 9.34
N GLY A 9 -13.14 4.78 9.64
CA GLY A 9 -12.60 3.77 8.71
C GLY A 9 -13.33 3.73 7.36
N TRP A 10 -14.66 3.65 7.39
CA TRP A 10 -15.49 3.72 6.18
C TRP A 10 -15.44 5.11 5.53
N THR A 11 -15.30 6.16 6.33
CA THR A 11 -15.18 7.53 5.83
C THR A 11 -13.90 7.74 5.04
N TRP A 12 -12.77 7.15 5.46
CA TRP A 12 -11.50 7.20 4.73
C TRP A 12 -11.61 6.52 3.35
N VAL A 13 -12.32 5.39 3.26
CA VAL A 13 -12.61 4.74 1.97
C VAL A 13 -13.36 5.70 1.06
N LYS A 14 -14.47 6.27 1.53
CA LYS A 14 -15.27 7.25 0.77
C LYS A 14 -14.44 8.48 0.34
N GLN A 15 -13.58 8.98 1.22
CA GLN A 15 -12.69 10.11 0.92
C GLN A 15 -11.64 9.75 -0.13
N GLY A 16 -11.10 8.53 -0.12
CA GLY A 16 -10.24 8.03 -1.21
C GLY A 16 -10.93 8.08 -2.57
N PHE A 17 -12.18 7.61 -2.64
CA PHE A 17 -13.00 7.74 -3.87
C PHE A 17 -13.26 9.20 -4.24
N ALA A 18 -13.55 10.06 -3.25
CA ALA A 18 -13.80 11.48 -3.50
C ALA A 18 -12.56 12.20 -4.06
N LEU A 19 -11.36 11.90 -3.54
CA LEU A 19 -10.10 12.44 -4.05
C LEU A 19 -9.82 11.94 -5.47
N PHE A 20 -9.95 10.63 -5.71
CA PHE A 20 -9.76 10.07 -7.06
C PHE A 20 -10.68 10.70 -8.10
N ARG A 21 -11.96 10.90 -7.78
CA ARG A 21 -12.95 11.48 -8.71
C ARG A 21 -12.65 12.93 -9.11
N LYS A 22 -11.87 13.68 -8.34
CA LYS A 22 -11.51 15.06 -8.69
C LYS A 22 -10.52 15.13 -9.86
N GLN A 23 -9.55 14.22 -9.92
CA GLN A 23 -8.50 14.17 -10.95
C GLN A 23 -8.14 12.71 -11.30
N PRO A 24 -9.08 11.95 -11.92
CA PRO A 24 -8.90 10.51 -12.13
C PRO A 24 -7.80 10.20 -13.16
N ALA A 25 -7.69 11.00 -14.22
CA ALA A 25 -6.69 10.80 -15.27
C ALA A 25 -5.27 11.03 -14.73
N GLU A 26 -5.08 12.05 -13.91
CA GLU A 26 -3.80 12.38 -13.28
C GLU A 26 -3.37 11.30 -12.29
N MET A 27 -4.29 10.81 -11.44
CA MET A 27 -3.98 9.73 -10.49
C MET A 27 -3.70 8.39 -11.19
N LEU A 28 -4.44 8.07 -12.26
CA LEU A 28 -4.13 6.90 -13.09
C LEU A 28 -2.77 7.04 -13.76
N THR A 29 -2.44 8.21 -14.30
CA THR A 29 -1.12 8.48 -14.90
C THR A 29 0.00 8.29 -13.87
N LEU A 30 -0.20 8.78 -12.65
CA LEU A 30 0.73 8.61 -11.53
C LEU A 30 0.91 7.12 -11.17
N PHE A 31 -0.20 6.38 -11.11
CA PHE A 31 -0.18 4.95 -10.83
C PHE A 31 0.50 4.14 -11.94
N PHE A 32 0.25 4.46 -13.21
CA PHE A 32 0.96 3.85 -14.35
C PHE A 32 2.45 4.17 -14.33
N ALA A 33 2.85 5.41 -14.01
CA ALA A 33 4.25 5.77 -13.84
C ALA A 33 4.91 4.96 -12.70
N TYR A 34 4.20 4.76 -11.58
CA TYR A 34 4.65 3.89 -10.50
C TYR A 34 4.80 2.44 -10.95
N MET A 35 3.83 1.87 -11.66
CA MET A 35 3.92 0.51 -12.19
C MET A 35 5.10 0.36 -13.16
N PHE A 36 5.32 1.34 -14.04
CA PHE A 36 6.43 1.36 -14.97
C PHE A 36 7.79 1.36 -14.23
N LEU A 37 7.93 2.18 -13.18
CA LEU A 37 9.15 2.19 -12.36
C LEU A 37 9.39 0.85 -11.65
N ASN A 38 8.34 0.21 -11.12
CA ASN A 38 8.49 -1.11 -10.51
C ASN A 38 8.88 -2.18 -11.53
N MET A 39 8.30 -2.12 -12.73
CA MET A 39 8.65 -3.02 -13.83
C MET A 39 10.13 -2.86 -14.24
N THR A 40 10.63 -1.62 -14.35
CA THR A 40 12.03 -1.39 -14.71
C THR A 40 13.01 -1.83 -13.62
N MET A 41 12.63 -1.72 -12.34
CA MET A 41 13.42 -2.26 -11.22
C MET A 41 13.60 -3.78 -11.33
N GLY A 42 12.58 -4.49 -11.82
CA GLY A 42 12.63 -5.94 -12.03
C GLY A 42 13.70 -6.42 -13.01
N PHE A 43 14.23 -5.55 -13.88
CA PHE A 43 15.34 -5.89 -14.76
C PHE A 43 16.70 -5.97 -14.07
N ILE A 44 16.81 -5.49 -12.82
CA ILE A 44 18.06 -5.54 -12.05
C ILE A 44 18.15 -6.92 -11.38
N PRO A 45 19.12 -7.78 -11.76
CA PRO A 45 19.24 -9.11 -11.17
C PRO A 45 19.47 -9.03 -9.66
N VAL A 46 18.81 -9.90 -8.90
CA VAL A 46 18.89 -10.05 -7.43
C VAL A 46 18.40 -8.84 -6.62
N LEU A 47 18.78 -7.61 -6.95
CA LEU A 47 18.34 -6.40 -6.24
C LEU A 47 16.93 -5.97 -6.63
N GLY A 48 16.54 -6.20 -7.89
CA GLY A 48 15.27 -5.75 -8.45
C GLY A 48 14.03 -6.26 -7.70
N GLN A 49 14.13 -7.40 -7.03
CA GLN A 49 13.04 -7.97 -6.23
C GLN A 49 12.82 -7.25 -4.90
N PHE A 50 13.87 -6.63 -4.33
CA PHE A 50 13.78 -5.93 -3.05
C PHE A 50 13.55 -4.43 -3.21
N LEU A 51 13.95 -3.86 -4.35
CA LEU A 51 13.81 -2.43 -4.65
C LEU A 51 12.37 -1.91 -4.49
N PRO A 52 11.33 -2.57 -5.03
CA PRO A 52 9.93 -2.17 -4.83
C PRO A 52 9.56 -2.02 -3.35
N LEU A 53 9.95 -2.99 -2.52
CA LEU A 53 9.65 -2.98 -1.08
C LEU A 53 10.47 -1.91 -0.35
N MET A 54 11.74 -1.73 -0.71
CA MET A 54 12.61 -0.70 -0.15
C MET A 54 12.13 0.73 -0.49
N LEU A 55 11.61 0.94 -1.70
CA LEU A 55 11.18 2.26 -2.18
C LEU A 55 9.71 2.56 -1.89
N LEU A 56 8.95 1.59 -1.38
CA LEU A 56 7.58 1.77 -0.91
C LEU A 56 7.40 3.02 -0.04
N PRO A 57 8.19 3.27 1.03
CA PRO A 57 8.05 4.49 1.84
C PRO A 57 8.31 5.78 1.06
N VAL A 58 9.15 5.74 0.03
CA VAL A 58 9.46 6.89 -0.83
C VAL A 58 8.28 7.20 -1.76
N PHE A 59 7.72 6.18 -2.41
CA PHE A 59 6.57 6.34 -3.30
C PHE A 59 5.28 6.67 -2.56
N ALA A 60 5.11 6.16 -1.33
CA ALA A 60 3.96 6.50 -0.48
C ALA A 60 3.82 8.02 -0.31
N ILE A 61 4.95 8.73 -0.12
CA ILE A 61 4.96 10.20 -0.05
C ILE A 61 4.52 10.85 -1.36
N GLY A 62 4.93 10.31 -2.50
CA GLY A 62 4.48 10.80 -3.81
C GLY A 62 2.96 10.73 -3.97
N PHE A 63 2.35 9.58 -3.66
CA PHE A 63 0.89 9.43 -3.71
C PHE A 63 0.16 10.33 -2.70
N MET A 64 0.67 10.43 -1.47
CA MET A 64 0.06 11.30 -0.46
C MET A 64 0.18 12.79 -0.82
N GLN A 65 1.29 13.21 -1.40
CA GLN A 65 1.47 14.57 -1.90
C GLN A 65 0.53 14.87 -3.08
N ALA A 66 0.32 13.91 -3.98
CA ALA A 66 -0.68 14.04 -5.05
C ALA A 66 -2.09 14.25 -4.49
N CYS A 67 -2.48 13.46 -3.48
CA CYS A 67 -3.77 13.62 -2.82
C CYS A 67 -3.94 15.00 -2.17
N ARG A 68 -2.87 15.52 -1.56
CA ARG A 68 -2.86 16.86 -0.99
C ARG A 68 -3.02 17.95 -2.06
N GLN A 69 -2.32 17.84 -3.19
CA GLN A 69 -2.48 18.78 -4.32
C GLN A 69 -3.92 18.78 -4.83
N ILE A 70 -4.52 17.59 -4.99
CA ILE A 70 -5.94 17.45 -5.37
C ILE A 70 -6.87 18.08 -4.31
N GLU A 71 -6.57 17.92 -3.03
CA GLU A 71 -7.34 18.56 -1.95
C GLU A 71 -7.29 20.09 -2.06
N LEU A 72 -6.12 20.65 -2.38
CA LEU A 72 -5.88 22.09 -2.58
C LEU A 72 -6.34 22.64 -3.94
N GLY A 73 -6.92 21.80 -4.80
CA GLY A 73 -7.36 22.21 -6.15
C GLY A 73 -6.22 22.42 -7.14
N GLN A 74 -5.01 21.96 -6.83
CA GLN A 74 -3.84 22.02 -7.69
C GLN A 74 -3.80 20.82 -8.64
N ARG A 75 -3.26 21.01 -9.84
CA ARG A 75 -3.11 19.93 -10.83
C ARG A 75 -1.95 19.00 -10.46
N VAL A 76 -2.20 17.70 -10.49
CA VAL A 76 -1.15 16.70 -10.25
C VAL A 76 -0.39 16.40 -11.54
N TYR A 77 0.94 16.44 -11.45
CA TYR A 77 1.84 16.07 -12.54
C TYR A 77 2.61 14.79 -12.19
N PRO A 78 3.01 13.96 -13.18
CA PRO A 78 3.73 12.71 -12.92
C PRO A 78 5.01 12.87 -12.08
N GLY A 79 5.67 14.04 -12.17
CA GLY A 79 6.85 14.37 -11.38
C GLY A 79 6.62 14.35 -9.86
N VAL A 80 5.38 14.46 -9.39
CA VAL A 80 5.02 14.31 -7.96
C VAL A 80 5.41 12.95 -7.41
N LEU A 81 5.46 11.90 -8.23
CA LEU A 81 5.91 10.58 -7.78
C LEU A 81 7.35 10.62 -7.24
N LEU A 82 8.17 11.55 -7.75
CA LEU A 82 9.56 11.73 -7.34
C LEU A 82 9.73 12.61 -6.10
N THR A 83 8.64 13.09 -5.49
CA THR A 83 8.69 13.98 -4.30
C THR A 83 9.51 13.34 -3.16
N GLY A 84 9.31 12.05 -2.90
CA GLY A 84 10.07 11.35 -1.87
C GLY A 84 11.58 11.30 -2.13
N PHE A 85 11.99 11.21 -3.40
CA PHE A 85 13.39 11.18 -3.83
C PHE A 85 14.06 12.55 -3.74
N ARG A 86 13.31 13.63 -3.94
CA ARG A 86 13.82 15.00 -3.81
C ARG A 86 13.82 15.51 -2.38
N SER A 87 13.20 14.78 -1.46
CA SER A 87 13.11 15.17 -0.06
C SER A 87 14.47 15.06 0.64
N PRO A 88 14.86 16.04 1.49
CA PRO A 88 16.04 15.92 2.36
C PRO A 88 15.90 14.75 3.36
N ALA A 89 14.70 14.21 3.53
CA ALA A 89 14.45 13.04 4.36
C ALA A 89 14.69 11.70 3.63
N LEU A 90 15.11 11.71 2.35
CA LEU A 90 15.37 10.49 1.57
C LEU A 90 16.23 9.46 2.31
N PRO A 91 17.38 9.80 2.94
CA PRO A 91 18.17 8.81 3.67
C PRO A 91 17.37 8.10 4.78
N ARG A 92 16.48 8.83 5.47
CA ARG A 92 15.62 8.28 6.52
C ARG A 92 14.52 7.38 5.94
N LEU A 93 13.99 7.73 4.77
CA LEU A 93 13.02 6.91 4.05
C LEU A 93 13.64 5.61 3.52
N LEU A 94 14.89 5.64 3.07
CA LEU A 94 15.62 4.44 2.65
C LEU A 94 15.93 3.53 3.85
N VAL A 95 16.33 4.09 5.00
CA VAL A 95 16.47 3.31 6.24
C VAL A 95 15.14 2.67 6.63
N LEU A 96 14.02 3.40 6.53
CA LEU A 96 12.69 2.82 6.74
C LEU A 96 12.42 1.68 5.75
N GLY A 97 12.76 1.83 4.48
CA GLY A 97 12.65 0.78 3.46
C GLY A 97 13.44 -0.49 3.78
N VAL A 98 14.64 -0.35 4.34
CA VAL A 98 15.43 -1.50 4.83
C VAL A 98 14.71 -2.17 6.00
N LEU A 99 14.10 -1.41 6.92
CA LEU A 99 13.31 -1.98 8.01
C LEU A 99 12.08 -2.74 7.50
N TYR A 100 11.44 -2.31 6.41
CA TYR A 100 10.38 -3.08 5.74
C TYR A 100 10.87 -4.45 5.29
N ILE A 101 12.03 -4.50 4.61
CA ILE A 101 12.63 -5.76 4.15
C ILE A 101 12.93 -6.66 5.34
N ILE A 102 13.59 -6.14 6.38
CA ILE A 102 13.93 -6.92 7.58
C ILE A 102 12.66 -7.48 8.22
N ALA A 103 11.63 -6.67 8.41
CA ALA A 103 10.38 -7.11 9.02
C ALA A 103 9.67 -8.17 8.18
N ALA A 104 9.65 -8.03 6.85
CA ALA A 104 9.06 -9.01 5.95
C ALA A 104 9.85 -10.33 5.93
N THR A 105 11.18 -10.25 5.92
CA THR A 105 12.05 -11.44 6.03
C THR A 105 11.82 -12.16 7.35
N LEU A 106 11.77 -11.45 8.48
CA LEU A 106 11.51 -12.04 9.79
C LEU A 106 10.11 -12.68 9.88
N SER A 107 9.09 -12.08 9.25
CA SER A 107 7.75 -12.67 9.25
C SER A 107 7.68 -13.97 8.44
N ILE A 108 8.37 -14.03 7.29
CA ILE A 108 8.45 -15.26 6.48
C ILE A 108 9.27 -16.33 7.22
N LEU A 109 10.39 -15.95 7.85
CA LEU A 109 11.19 -16.90 8.63
C LEU A 109 10.40 -17.45 9.83
N ALA A 110 9.56 -16.63 10.47
CA ALA A 110 8.67 -17.10 11.53
C ALA A 110 7.63 -18.13 11.04
N SER A 111 7.17 -18.03 9.79
CA SER A 111 6.20 -18.99 9.24
C SER A 111 6.82 -20.36 8.92
N SER A 112 8.15 -20.44 8.76
CA SER A 112 8.88 -21.69 8.49
C SER A 112 8.63 -22.79 9.52
N GLN A 113 8.28 -22.40 10.75
CA GLN A 113 7.95 -23.31 11.84
C GLN A 113 6.63 -24.07 11.62
N VAL A 114 5.78 -23.60 10.71
CA VAL A 114 4.44 -24.15 10.43
C VAL A 114 4.36 -24.78 9.04
N ASP A 115 5.03 -24.20 8.05
CA ASP A 115 4.98 -24.64 6.64
C ASP A 115 6.27 -25.35 6.16
N GLY A 116 7.22 -25.60 7.06
CA GLY A 116 8.50 -26.25 6.73
C GLY A 116 9.40 -25.43 5.80
N GLY A 117 9.15 -24.13 5.66
CA GLY A 117 9.91 -23.25 4.76
C GLY A 117 9.31 -23.11 3.35
N ALA A 118 8.14 -23.72 3.08
CA ALA A 118 7.49 -23.64 1.78
C ALA A 118 7.26 -22.19 1.31
N PHE A 119 6.88 -21.28 2.20
CA PHE A 119 6.70 -19.87 1.84
C PHE A 119 8.02 -19.15 1.54
N TRP A 120 9.09 -19.46 2.27
CA TRP A 120 10.42 -18.93 1.98
C TRP A 120 10.92 -19.36 0.61
N ASP A 121 10.77 -20.65 0.29
CA ASP A 121 11.13 -21.21 -1.01
C ASP A 121 10.29 -20.60 -2.12
N PHE A 122 8.99 -20.37 -1.90
CA PHE A 122 8.14 -19.69 -2.87
C PHE A 122 8.64 -18.27 -3.19
N VAL A 123 8.96 -17.49 -2.15
CA VAL A 123 9.44 -16.11 -2.30
C VAL A 123 10.82 -16.04 -2.98
N THR A 124 11.70 -16.99 -2.69
CA THR A 124 13.10 -16.98 -3.19
C THR A 124 13.30 -17.68 -4.53
N SER A 125 12.55 -18.74 -4.82
CA SER A 125 12.74 -19.54 -6.03
C SER A 125 12.00 -19.00 -7.26
N GLN A 126 11.07 -18.06 -7.08
CA GLN A 126 10.25 -17.45 -8.15
C GLN A 126 9.53 -18.47 -9.05
N LYS A 127 9.33 -19.71 -8.58
CA LYS A 127 8.66 -20.75 -9.36
C LYS A 127 7.16 -20.45 -9.42
N PRO A 128 6.50 -20.65 -10.59
CA PRO A 128 5.06 -20.55 -10.69
C PRO A 128 4.40 -21.50 -9.69
N ILE A 129 3.38 -21.01 -8.99
CA ILE A 129 2.54 -21.86 -8.13
C ILE A 129 1.71 -22.76 -9.04
N ASP A 130 1.81 -24.09 -8.88
CA ASP A 130 0.80 -25.00 -9.40
C ASP A 130 -0.40 -24.98 -8.43
N PRO A 131 -1.59 -24.53 -8.87
CA PRO A 131 -2.77 -24.47 -8.02
C PRO A 131 -3.16 -25.83 -7.41
N LYS A 132 -2.73 -26.94 -8.02
CA LYS A 132 -3.02 -28.30 -7.57
C LYS A 132 -2.16 -28.72 -6.37
N THR A 133 -0.97 -28.13 -6.20
CA THR A 133 -0.04 -28.47 -5.10
C THR A 133 -0.13 -27.51 -3.91
N LEU A 134 -0.94 -26.44 -4.03
CA LEU A 134 -1.20 -25.48 -2.94
C LEU A 134 -1.72 -26.11 -1.64
N PRO A 135 -2.67 -27.07 -1.67
CA PRO A 135 -3.22 -27.64 -0.43
C PRO A 135 -2.23 -28.54 0.32
N GLU A 136 -1.30 -29.18 -0.40
CA GLU A 136 -0.43 -30.23 0.15
C GLU A 136 0.88 -29.67 0.74
N THR A 137 1.24 -28.43 0.41
CA THR A 137 2.56 -27.84 0.76
C THR A 137 2.55 -27.02 2.05
N GLY A 138 1.40 -26.81 2.69
CA GLY A 138 1.29 -25.91 3.86
C GLY A 138 1.54 -24.43 3.55
N LEU A 139 1.82 -24.08 2.29
CA LEU A 139 2.16 -22.73 1.82
C LEU A 139 1.12 -21.69 2.21
N PHE A 140 -0.18 -22.01 2.06
CA PHE A 140 -1.26 -21.10 2.45
C PHE A 140 -1.24 -20.78 3.95
N THR A 141 -1.02 -21.80 4.79
CA THR A 141 -0.87 -21.62 6.24
C THR A 141 0.36 -20.77 6.56
N GLY A 142 1.47 -21.00 5.86
CA GLY A 142 2.68 -20.17 5.98
C GLY A 142 2.42 -18.70 5.66
N MET A 143 1.72 -18.41 4.56
CA MET A 143 1.32 -17.05 4.19
C MET A 143 0.44 -16.39 5.25
N LEU A 144 -0.52 -17.12 5.83
CA LEU A 144 -1.37 -16.60 6.90
C LEU A 144 -0.57 -16.29 8.16
N VAL A 145 0.29 -17.20 8.60
CA VAL A 145 1.14 -17.01 9.78
C VAL A 145 2.08 -15.83 9.58
N SER A 146 2.78 -15.74 8.45
CA SER A 146 3.63 -14.60 8.13
C SER A 146 2.82 -13.29 8.12
N GLY A 147 1.63 -13.30 7.51
CA GLY A 147 0.74 -12.14 7.49
C GLY A 147 0.37 -11.65 8.89
N LEU A 148 0.00 -12.57 9.79
CA LEU A 148 -0.32 -12.26 11.19
C LEU A 148 0.90 -11.71 11.95
N VAL A 149 2.06 -12.33 11.79
CA VAL A 149 3.33 -11.89 12.40
C VAL A 149 3.76 -10.51 11.88
N TYR A 150 3.39 -10.16 10.64
CA TYR A 150 3.73 -8.88 10.03
C TYR A 150 2.79 -7.72 10.45
N ILE A 151 1.66 -7.99 11.12
CA ILE A 151 0.71 -6.95 11.57
C ILE A 151 1.38 -5.84 12.41
N PRO A 152 2.20 -6.14 13.44
CA PRO A 152 2.88 -5.09 14.20
C PRO A 152 3.77 -4.19 13.33
N ALA A 153 4.44 -4.77 12.33
CA ALA A 153 5.25 -4.02 11.38
C ALA A 153 4.39 -3.12 10.49
N LEU A 154 3.25 -3.62 9.99
CA LEU A 154 2.27 -2.79 9.26
C LEU A 154 1.83 -1.59 10.08
N MET A 155 1.49 -1.79 11.36
CA MET A 155 1.12 -0.70 12.28
C MET A 155 2.27 0.30 12.46
N ALA A 156 3.49 -0.21 12.64
CA ALA A 156 4.67 0.60 12.87
C ALA A 156 5.10 1.41 11.64
N PHE A 157 4.74 0.96 10.44
CA PHE A 157 5.16 1.62 9.21
C PHE A 157 4.08 2.46 8.53
N TRP A 158 2.79 2.23 8.81
CA TRP A 158 1.66 2.88 8.13
C TRP A 158 1.79 4.41 8.00
N TYR A 159 2.18 5.07 9.09
CA TYR A 159 2.36 6.53 9.15
C TYR A 159 3.83 6.96 9.21
N ALA A 160 4.79 6.03 9.19
CA ALA A 160 6.19 6.36 9.41
C ALA A 160 6.74 7.31 8.34
N SER A 161 6.46 7.05 7.06
CA SER A 161 6.90 7.92 5.95
C SER A 161 6.38 9.36 6.07
N PRO A 162 5.05 9.61 6.18
CA PRO A 162 4.55 10.98 6.31
C PRO A 162 5.03 11.67 7.60
N LEU A 163 5.22 10.94 8.71
CA LEU A 163 5.80 11.51 9.93
C LEU A 163 7.28 11.90 9.76
N ILE A 164 8.05 11.12 9.01
CA ILE A 164 9.45 11.45 8.68
C ILE A 164 9.52 12.70 7.81
N VAL A 165 8.66 12.82 6.79
CA VAL A 165 8.73 13.91 5.81
C VAL A 165 8.07 15.19 6.33
N TRP A 166 6.81 15.12 6.78
CA TRP A 166 6.03 16.31 7.14
C TRP A 166 6.28 16.78 8.58
N GLN A 167 6.50 15.84 9.50
CA GLN A 167 6.79 16.16 10.91
C GLN A 167 8.30 16.12 11.22
N LYS A 168 9.15 15.95 10.18
CA LYS A 168 10.62 15.94 10.27
C LYS A 168 11.19 14.97 11.32
N MET A 169 10.44 13.92 11.67
CA MET A 169 10.81 13.01 12.76
C MET A 169 11.99 12.11 12.37
N PRO A 170 12.83 11.69 13.35
CA PRO A 170 13.78 10.59 13.14
C PRO A 170 13.02 9.26 12.99
N VAL A 171 13.63 8.29 12.29
CA VAL A 171 13.00 7.01 11.93
C VAL A 171 12.42 6.28 13.14
N ALA A 172 13.20 6.11 14.22
CA ALA A 172 12.74 5.41 15.41
C ALA A 172 11.50 6.05 16.05
N LYS A 173 11.46 7.38 16.11
CA LYS A 173 10.30 8.12 16.64
C LYS A 173 9.09 7.97 15.71
N ALA A 174 9.28 8.08 14.40
CA ALA A 174 8.19 7.92 13.45
C ALA A 174 7.55 6.53 13.50
N VAL A 175 8.38 5.48 13.58
CA VAL A 175 7.93 4.09 13.72
C VAL A 175 7.15 3.88 15.03
N PHE A 176 7.70 4.38 16.15
CA PHE A 176 7.04 4.30 17.45
C PHE A 176 5.67 5.01 17.45
N TYR A 177 5.62 6.26 16.97
CA TYR A 177 4.38 7.02 16.95
C TYR A 177 3.36 6.42 15.98
N SER A 178 3.79 5.87 14.84
CA SER A 178 2.89 5.17 13.91
C SER A 178 2.26 3.96 14.59
N PHE A 179 3.05 3.12 15.27
CA PHE A 179 2.55 1.93 15.95
C PHE A 179 1.43 2.27 16.95
N PHE A 180 1.70 3.22 17.85
CA PHE A 180 0.71 3.61 18.85
C PHE A 180 -0.46 4.41 18.26
N ALA A 181 -0.28 5.13 17.15
CA ALA A 181 -1.36 5.79 16.44
C ALA A 181 -2.35 4.76 15.86
N VAL A 182 -1.83 3.76 15.14
CA VAL A 182 -2.65 2.70 14.56
C VAL A 182 -3.30 1.85 15.67
N GLN A 183 -2.58 1.54 16.74
CA GLN A 183 -3.12 0.81 17.88
C GLN A 183 -4.30 1.56 18.54
N ARG A 184 -4.18 2.88 18.74
CA ARG A 184 -5.28 3.70 19.27
C ARG A 184 -6.46 3.81 18.30
N ALA A 185 -6.20 3.75 17.00
CA ALA A 185 -7.18 3.81 15.94
C ALA A 185 -7.66 2.42 15.46
N TYR A 186 -7.40 1.33 16.20
CA TYR A 186 -7.58 -0.03 15.69
C TYR A 186 -8.99 -0.29 15.14
N ALA A 187 -10.04 0.21 15.81
CA ALA A 187 -11.42 0.02 15.37
C ALA A 187 -11.71 0.68 14.02
N ALA A 188 -11.14 1.86 13.77
CA ALA A 188 -11.24 2.54 12.49
C ALA A 188 -10.47 1.77 11.40
N PHE A 189 -9.27 1.27 11.73
CA PHE A 189 -8.47 0.44 10.82
C PHE A 189 -9.14 -0.90 10.47
N THR A 190 -9.81 -1.54 11.43
CA THR A 190 -10.58 -2.76 11.16
C THR A 190 -11.72 -2.47 10.19
N MET A 191 -12.49 -1.40 10.41
CA MET A 191 -13.57 -1.02 9.49
C MET A 191 -13.04 -0.62 8.11
N TYR A 192 -11.90 0.07 8.05
CA TYR A 192 -11.23 0.42 6.80
C TYR A 192 -10.78 -0.83 6.03
N GLY A 193 -10.16 -1.79 6.71
CA GLY A 193 -9.75 -3.07 6.14
C GLY A 193 -10.95 -3.89 5.65
N LEU A 194 -12.02 -4.00 6.44
CA LEU A 194 -13.27 -4.66 6.03
C LEU A 194 -13.91 -3.97 4.83
N GLY A 195 -13.89 -2.64 4.76
CA GLY A 195 -14.38 -1.87 3.62
C GLY A 195 -13.59 -2.20 2.35
N TRP A 196 -12.27 -2.27 2.43
CA TRP A 196 -11.42 -2.63 1.29
C TRP A 196 -11.50 -4.11 0.91
N ILE A 197 -11.70 -5.03 1.86
CA ILE A 197 -11.98 -6.44 1.55
C ILE A 197 -13.32 -6.55 0.83
N ALA A 198 -14.37 -5.88 1.33
CA ALA A 198 -15.68 -5.89 0.71
C ALA A 198 -15.62 -5.32 -0.72
N ILE A 199 -14.99 -4.17 -0.94
CA ILE A 199 -14.88 -3.57 -2.27
C ILE A 199 -13.91 -4.35 -3.16
N GLY A 200 -12.77 -4.79 -2.64
CA GLY A 200 -11.72 -5.47 -3.40
C GLY A 200 -12.06 -6.92 -3.77
N VAL A 201 -12.96 -7.57 -3.03
CA VAL A 201 -13.38 -8.96 -3.30
C VAL A 201 -14.77 -9.02 -3.88
N LEU A 202 -15.78 -8.43 -3.23
CA LEU A 202 -17.19 -8.55 -3.65
C LEU A 202 -17.45 -7.85 -4.98
N LEU A 203 -16.87 -6.67 -5.20
CA LEU A 203 -17.14 -5.93 -6.43
C LEU A 203 -16.52 -6.62 -7.67
N PRO A 204 -15.22 -7.02 -7.67
CA PRO A 204 -14.66 -7.80 -8.77
C PRO A 204 -15.36 -9.16 -8.99
N THR A 205 -15.74 -9.87 -7.93
CA THR A 205 -16.47 -11.14 -8.07
C THR A 205 -17.85 -10.95 -8.69
N LEU A 206 -18.62 -9.95 -8.25
CA LEU A 206 -19.92 -9.64 -8.85
C LEU A 206 -19.79 -9.26 -10.33
N ILE A 207 -18.84 -8.38 -10.68
CA ILE A 207 -18.59 -8.03 -12.08
C ILE A 207 -18.19 -9.27 -12.89
N SER A 208 -17.32 -10.12 -12.34
CA SER A 208 -16.86 -11.34 -13.01
C SER A 208 -18.02 -12.30 -13.31
N VAL A 209 -18.91 -12.52 -12.34
CA VAL A 209 -20.11 -13.36 -12.51
C VAL A 209 -21.04 -12.77 -13.56
N LEU A 210 -21.30 -11.46 -13.52
CA LEU A 210 -22.15 -10.80 -14.52
C LEU A 210 -21.60 -10.94 -15.94
N ILE A 211 -20.30 -10.72 -16.12
CA ILE A 211 -19.64 -10.88 -17.43
C ILE A 211 -19.68 -12.35 -17.88
N ALA A 212 -19.45 -13.29 -16.97
CA ALA A 212 -19.51 -14.72 -17.29
C ALA A 212 -20.91 -15.13 -17.76
N VAL A 213 -21.97 -14.62 -17.12
CA VAL A 213 -23.37 -14.92 -17.50
C VAL A 213 -23.74 -14.28 -18.84
N ILE A 214 -23.29 -13.04 -19.12
CA ILE A 214 -23.68 -12.31 -20.33
C ILE A 214 -22.86 -12.73 -21.56
N ILE A 215 -21.53 -12.82 -21.41
CA ILE A 215 -20.60 -12.98 -22.53
C ILE A 215 -20.13 -14.44 -22.68
N GLY A 216 -20.10 -15.22 -21.60
CA GLY A 216 -19.71 -16.64 -21.61
C GLY A 216 -18.23 -16.89 -21.97
N LYS A 217 -17.39 -15.85 -22.03
CA LYS A 217 -15.96 -15.97 -22.43
C LYS A 217 -15.04 -15.55 -21.29
N ALA A 218 -14.22 -16.47 -20.81
CA ALA A 218 -13.21 -16.21 -19.77
C ALA A 218 -12.26 -15.05 -20.13
N PHE A 219 -11.94 -14.90 -21.42
CA PHE A 219 -11.11 -13.78 -21.91
C PHE A 219 -11.74 -12.41 -21.67
N ALA A 220 -13.07 -12.29 -21.79
CA ALA A 220 -13.78 -11.03 -21.53
C ALA A 220 -13.76 -10.64 -20.05
N VAL A 221 -13.86 -11.63 -19.15
CA VAL A 221 -13.70 -11.42 -17.70
C VAL A 221 -12.30 -10.91 -17.39
N MET A 222 -11.26 -11.56 -17.93
CA MET A 222 -9.86 -11.16 -17.71
C MET A 222 -9.60 -9.72 -18.20
N LEU A 223 -10.07 -9.37 -19.40
CA LEU A 223 -9.89 -8.05 -19.99
C LEU A 223 -10.59 -6.95 -19.17
N ALA A 224 -11.78 -7.24 -18.62
CA ALA A 224 -12.53 -6.28 -17.80
C ALA A 224 -11.97 -6.14 -16.37
N MET A 225 -11.41 -7.20 -15.80
CA MET A 225 -10.86 -7.17 -14.43
C MET A 225 -9.59 -6.35 -14.30
N MET A 226 -8.79 -6.23 -15.37
CA MET A 226 -7.55 -5.47 -15.33
C MET A 226 -7.79 -3.97 -15.06
N PRO A 227 -8.64 -3.24 -15.80
CA PRO A 227 -8.98 -1.84 -15.50
C PRO A 227 -9.60 -1.66 -14.11
N VAL A 228 -10.50 -2.57 -13.70
CA VAL A 228 -11.14 -2.49 -12.37
C VAL A 228 -10.09 -2.56 -11.26
N SER A 229 -9.14 -3.50 -11.37
CA SER A 229 -8.07 -3.66 -10.39
C SER A 229 -7.15 -2.43 -10.32
N ILE A 230 -6.84 -1.82 -11.46
CA ILE A 230 -6.02 -0.60 -11.54
C ILE A 230 -6.74 0.58 -10.86
N VAL A 231 -8.02 0.79 -11.18
CA VAL A 231 -8.81 1.87 -10.58
C VAL A 231 -8.95 1.67 -9.08
N LEU A 232 -9.33 0.46 -8.63
CA LEU A 232 -9.48 0.18 -7.21
C LEU A 232 -8.16 0.34 -6.44
N SER A 233 -7.05 -0.14 -7.00
CA SER A 233 -5.72 0.05 -6.41
C SER A 233 -5.39 1.54 -6.29
N THR A 234 -5.61 2.32 -7.35
CA THR A 234 -5.37 3.78 -7.34
C THR A 234 -6.20 4.48 -6.27
N VAL A 235 -7.49 4.14 -6.14
CA VAL A 235 -8.36 4.67 -5.09
C VAL A 235 -7.88 4.25 -3.69
N MET A 236 -7.35 3.04 -3.55
CA MET A 236 -6.75 2.58 -2.30
C MET A 236 -5.56 3.45 -1.89
N TYR A 237 -4.65 3.76 -2.81
CA TYR A 237 -3.57 4.73 -2.56
C TYR A 237 -4.12 6.11 -2.17
N CYS A 238 -5.20 6.58 -2.81
CA CYS A 238 -5.84 7.84 -2.43
C CYS A 238 -6.36 7.84 -0.99
N SER A 239 -6.88 6.69 -0.54
CA SER A 239 -7.49 6.56 0.78
C SER A 239 -6.48 6.60 1.94
N PHE A 240 -5.18 6.44 1.67
CA PHE A 240 -4.13 6.57 2.70
C PHE A 240 -3.99 8.00 3.23
N TYR A 241 -4.10 9.01 2.36
CA TYR A 241 -3.96 10.41 2.77
C TYR A 241 -4.98 10.82 3.85
N PRO A 242 -6.30 10.54 3.69
CA PRO A 242 -7.27 10.79 4.75
C PRO A 242 -7.01 10.04 6.07
N THR A 243 -6.47 8.81 6.04
CA THR A 243 -6.12 8.11 7.28
C THR A 243 -5.09 8.88 8.10
N TYR A 244 -4.20 9.62 7.45
CA TYR A 244 -3.18 10.43 8.11
C TYR A 244 -3.77 11.74 8.62
N THR A 245 -4.49 12.47 7.76
CA THR A 245 -4.98 13.81 8.11
C THR A 245 -6.03 13.78 9.22
N ASP A 246 -6.82 12.71 9.31
CA ASP A 246 -7.78 12.53 10.40
C ASP A 246 -7.07 12.33 11.76
N VAL A 247 -5.96 11.59 11.79
CA VAL A 247 -5.22 11.26 13.03
C VAL A 247 -4.25 12.37 13.46
N PHE A 248 -3.50 12.93 12.50
CA PHE A 248 -2.39 13.85 12.75
C PHE A 248 -2.68 15.31 12.35
N GLY A 249 -3.80 15.57 11.68
CA GLY A 249 -4.08 16.88 11.07
C GLY A 249 -3.44 17.04 9.70
N LYS A 250 -3.76 18.16 9.05
CA LYS A 250 -3.18 18.50 7.74
C LYS A 250 -1.73 18.96 7.91
N PRO A 251 -0.81 18.59 7.01
CA PRO A 251 0.56 19.07 7.06
C PRO A 251 0.62 20.58 6.74
N ASP A 252 1.21 21.37 7.63
CA ASP A 252 1.35 22.83 7.52
C ASP A 252 2.09 23.25 6.23
N GLU A 253 1.71 24.38 5.63
CA GLU A 253 2.31 24.87 4.39
C GLU A 253 3.79 25.24 4.54
N GLU A 254 4.20 25.68 5.72
CA GLU A 254 5.50 26.32 6.01
C GLU A 254 6.67 25.34 6.16
N ASN A 255 6.42 24.04 6.29
CA ASN A 255 7.43 23.03 6.63
C ASN A 255 7.92 22.17 5.45
N GLN A 256 7.80 22.66 4.21
CA GLN A 256 8.03 21.86 3.01
C GLN A 256 9.46 21.98 2.43
N PRO A 257 10.02 20.89 1.89
CA PRO A 257 11.07 20.99 0.86
C PRO A 257 10.46 21.56 -0.43
N ALA A 258 11.13 22.52 -1.05
CA ALA A 258 10.74 23.07 -2.34
C ALA A 258 10.71 21.95 -3.41
N ALA A 259 9.69 22.00 -4.28
CA ALA A 259 9.40 21.02 -5.33
C ALA A 259 10.46 21.00 -6.46
#